data_AF-A0A3C1V194-F1
#
_entry.id   AF-A0A3C1V194-F1
#
_cell.length_a   1.000
_cell.length_b   1.000
_cell.length_c   1.000
_cell.angle_alpha   90.00
_cell.angle_beta   90.00
_cell.angle_gamma   90.00
#
_symmetry.space_group_name_H-M   'P 1'
#
loop_
_entity.id
_entity.type
_entity.pdbx_description
1 polymer ?
#
loop_
_entity_poly.entity_id
_entity_poly.type
_entity_poly.pdbx_seq_one_letter_code
_entity_poly.pdbx_strand_id
1 'polypeptide(L)'
;DDFSPDANKKIVKAGEIPDGFEGLDIGPDTATRYVEIIRGAGTVVWNGPMGVFEMPPFDAGTKAVADAVASATASGAITIIGGGDSAA
;
A
#
# COMPACT_ATOMS: atom_id res chain seq x y z
N ASP A 1 -19.68 4.18 6.97
CA ASP A 1 -19.17 5.49 6.58
C ASP A 1 -19.17 5.52 5.07
N ASP A 2 -19.30 6.70 4.49
CA ASP A 2 -19.34 6.84 3.03
C ASP A 2 -17.91 6.74 2.45
N PHE A 3 -17.79 6.31 1.19
CA PHE A 3 -16.51 6.23 0.47
C PHE A 3 -16.04 7.67 0.13
N SER A 4 -15.36 8.30 1.08
CA SER A 4 -15.04 9.73 1.05
C SER A 4 -13.71 10.07 1.73
N PRO A 5 -12.97 11.10 1.28
CA PRO A 5 -11.77 11.61 1.97
C PRO A 5 -12.01 11.99 3.43
N ASP A 6 -13.25 12.37 3.76
CA ASP A 6 -13.65 12.87 5.08
C ASP A 6 -14.22 11.78 6.01
N ALA A 7 -14.18 10.51 5.59
CA ALA A 7 -14.67 9.39 6.40
C ALA A 7 -13.90 9.26 7.73
N ASN A 8 -14.59 8.74 8.77
CA ASN A 8 -13.94 8.41 10.03
C ASN A 8 -12.95 7.27 9.81
N LYS A 9 -11.80 7.35 10.48
CA LYS A 9 -10.69 6.43 10.26
C LYS A 9 -10.36 5.68 11.54
N LYS A 10 -10.12 4.38 11.39
CA LYS A 10 -9.61 3.52 12.45
C LYS A 10 -8.64 2.50 11.87
N ILE A 11 -7.49 2.38 12.50
CA ILE A 11 -6.58 1.25 12.23
C ILE A 11 -7.07 0.08 13.08
N VAL A 12 -7.35 -1.04 12.41
CA VAL A 12 -7.79 -2.30 13.05
C VAL A 12 -6.96 -3.45 12.52
N LYS A 13 -6.95 -4.56 13.25
CA LYS A 13 -6.35 -5.80 12.75
C LYS A 13 -7.21 -6.39 11.63
N ALA A 14 -6.57 -7.21 10.80
CA ALA A 14 -7.28 -8.00 9.80
C ALA A 14 -8.38 -8.85 10.47
N GLY A 15 -9.59 -8.81 9.92
CA GLY A 15 -10.76 -9.51 10.48
C GLY A 15 -11.48 -8.76 11.61
N GLU A 16 -11.02 -7.56 11.99
CA GLU A 16 -11.63 -6.75 13.06
C GLU A 16 -12.23 -5.42 12.51
N ILE A 17 -12.62 -5.39 11.23
CA ILE A 17 -13.33 -4.24 10.64
C ILE A 17 -14.72 -4.16 11.28
N PRO A 18 -15.07 -3.07 11.99
CA PRO A 18 -16.39 -2.93 12.60
C PRO A 18 -17.50 -2.78 11.56
N ASP A 19 -18.72 -3.16 11.94
CA ASP A 19 -19.90 -2.90 11.10
C ASP A 19 -20.02 -1.42 10.75
N GLY A 20 -20.30 -1.14 9.48
CA GLY A 20 -20.37 0.22 8.97
C GLY A 20 -19.00 0.87 8.66
N PHE A 21 -17.90 0.13 8.75
CA PHE A 21 -16.59 0.54 8.22
C PHE A 21 -16.20 -0.34 7.03
N GLU A 22 -15.27 0.15 6.22
CA GLU A 22 -14.67 -0.58 5.09
C GLU A 22 -13.15 -0.41 5.09
N GLY A 23 -12.45 -1.37 4.47
CA GLY A 23 -10.99 -1.34 4.36
C GLY A 23 -10.56 -0.54 3.13
N LEU A 24 -9.86 0.58 3.33
CA LEU A 24 -9.48 1.51 2.26
C LEU A 24 -7.96 1.60 2.02
N ASP A 25 -7.14 1.12 2.95
CA ASP A 25 -5.68 1.03 2.82
C ASP A 25 -5.14 -0.04 3.79
N ILE A 26 -3.88 -0.46 3.58
CA ILE A 26 -3.18 -1.35 4.51
C ILE A 26 -2.74 -0.59 5.77
N GLY A 27 -2.77 -1.29 6.91
CA GLY A 27 -2.28 -0.73 8.18
C GLY A 27 -0.75 -0.61 8.25
N PRO A 28 -0.21 0.18 9.22
CA PRO A 28 1.22 0.45 9.35
C PRO A 28 2.08 -0.80 9.59
N ASP A 29 1.54 -1.79 10.31
CA ASP A 29 2.24 -3.05 10.56
C ASP A 29 2.41 -3.87 9.27
N THR A 30 1.38 -3.88 8.42
CA THR A 30 1.43 -4.56 7.10
C THR A 30 2.39 -3.83 6.17
N ALA A 31 2.31 -2.50 6.10
CA ALA A 31 3.22 -1.69 5.29
C ALA A 31 4.69 -1.94 5.69
N THR A 32 4.99 -1.95 7.00
CA THR A 32 6.34 -2.24 7.51
C THR A 32 6.82 -3.62 7.09
N ARG A 33 5.98 -4.65 7.20
CA ARG A 33 6.32 -6.01 6.77
C ARG A 33 6.62 -6.08 5.27
N TYR A 34 5.83 -5.39 4.45
CA TYR A 34 6.04 -5.36 3.01
C TYR A 34 7.34 -4.66 2.64
N VAL A 35 7.65 -3.53 3.27
CA VAL A 35 8.92 -2.81 3.09
C VAL A 35 10.12 -3.72 3.35
N GLU A 36 10.11 -4.47 4.45
CA GLU A 36 11.22 -5.38 4.80
C GLU A 36 11.36 -6.55 3.81
N ILE A 37 10.24 -7.11 3.33
CA ILE A 37 10.26 -8.16 2.30
C ILE A 37 10.84 -7.61 0.98
N ILE A 38 10.40 -6.42 0.57
CA ILE A 38 10.83 -5.78 -0.69
C ILE A 38 12.32 -5.47 -0.65
N ARG A 39 12.84 -4.97 0.49
CA ARG A 39 14.27 -4.67 0.66
C ARG A 39 15.17 -5.89 0.50
N GLY A 40 14.68 -7.07 0.87
CA GLY A 40 15.41 -8.33 0.72
C GLY A 40 15.28 -9.00 -0.66
N ALA A 41 14.44 -8.47 -1.54
CA ALA A 41 14.14 -9.10 -2.82
C ALA A 41 15.13 -8.74 -3.92
N GLY A 42 15.63 -9.74 -4.65
CA GLY A 42 16.43 -9.51 -5.87
C GLY A 42 15.58 -9.20 -7.10
N THR A 43 14.28 -9.48 -7.05
CA THR A 43 13.30 -9.13 -8.09
C THR A 43 11.95 -8.83 -7.46
N VAL A 44 11.29 -7.75 -7.89
CA VAL A 44 9.96 -7.34 -7.44
C VAL A 44 9.05 -7.17 -8.63
N VAL A 45 7.87 -7.80 -8.59
CA VAL A 45 6.79 -7.56 -9.56
C VAL A 45 5.61 -6.97 -8.80
N TRP A 46 5.21 -5.75 -9.13
CA TRP A 46 4.14 -5.03 -8.43
C TRP A 46 3.04 -4.63 -9.41
N ASN A 47 1.79 -5.03 -9.14
CA ASN A 47 0.62 -4.70 -9.94
C ASN A 47 -0.61 -4.49 -9.03
N GLY A 48 -1.04 -3.25 -8.90
CA GLY A 48 -2.15 -2.78 -8.08
C GLY A 48 -1.71 -1.97 -6.86
N PRO A 49 -2.30 -0.79 -6.57
CA PRO A 49 -2.04 -0.05 -5.33
C PRO A 49 -2.52 -0.82 -4.10
N MET A 50 -2.07 -0.41 -2.90
CA MET A 50 -2.42 -1.07 -1.63
C MET A 50 -3.73 -0.55 -1.02
N GLY A 51 -4.14 0.64 -1.44
CA GLY A 51 -5.34 1.34 -1.00
C GLY A 51 -5.89 2.24 -2.11
N VAL A 52 -6.91 3.01 -1.76
CA VAL A 52 -7.54 3.99 -2.66
C VAL A 52 -6.66 5.25 -2.74
N PHE A 53 -5.50 5.10 -3.36
CA PHE A 53 -4.42 6.09 -3.29
C PHE A 53 -4.77 7.44 -3.94
N GLU A 54 -5.75 7.48 -4.84
CA GLU A 54 -6.28 8.71 -5.43
C GLU A 54 -7.06 9.56 -4.42
N MET A 55 -7.37 8.99 -3.25
CA MET A 55 -8.17 9.61 -2.21
C MET A 55 -7.37 9.72 -0.90
N PRO A 56 -6.59 10.81 -0.71
CA PRO A 56 -5.97 11.06 0.58
C PRO A 56 -7.03 11.06 1.69
N PRO A 57 -6.80 10.35 2.80
CA PRO A 57 -5.51 9.87 3.28
C PRO A 57 -5.30 8.35 3.13
N PHE A 58 -5.96 7.70 2.15
CA PHE A 58 -5.89 6.25 1.91
C PHE A 58 -4.73 5.84 0.97
N ASP A 59 -3.69 6.68 0.90
CA ASP A 59 -2.53 6.55 0.03
C ASP A 59 -1.25 6.08 0.76
N ALA A 60 -1.25 6.08 2.09
CA ALA A 60 -0.05 5.87 2.90
C ALA A 60 0.60 4.49 2.67
N GLY A 61 -0.19 3.43 2.59
CA GLY A 61 0.28 2.07 2.33
C GLY A 61 0.84 1.92 0.91
N THR A 62 0.15 2.46 -0.08
CA THR A 62 0.63 2.48 -1.47
C THR A 62 1.97 3.21 -1.58
N LYS A 63 2.09 4.38 -0.94
CA LYS A 63 3.34 5.14 -0.91
C LYS A 63 4.48 4.38 -0.24
N ALA A 64 4.23 3.73 0.90
CA ALA A 64 5.25 2.93 1.58
C ALA A 64 5.79 1.79 0.71
N VAL A 65 4.91 1.11 -0.04
CA VAL A 65 5.32 0.07 -1.00
C VAL A 65 6.09 0.67 -2.17
N ALA A 66 5.61 1.77 -2.76
CA ALA A 66 6.28 2.46 -3.86
C ALA A 66 7.71 2.90 -3.48
N ASP A 67 7.88 3.53 -2.31
CA ASP A 67 9.18 3.97 -1.81
C ASP A 67 10.14 2.79 -1.57
N ALA A 68 9.62 1.65 -1.10
CA ALA A 68 10.41 0.43 -0.93
C ALA A 68 10.85 -0.17 -2.27
N VAL A 69 9.95 -0.22 -3.26
CA VAL A 69 10.26 -0.70 -4.61
C VAL A 69 11.30 0.19 -5.28
N ALA A 70 11.16 1.51 -5.17
CA ALA A 70 12.14 2.47 -5.66
C ALA A 70 13.52 2.26 -5.01
N SER A 71 13.55 2.08 -3.68
CA SER A 71 14.79 1.81 -2.93
C SER A 71 15.44 0.48 -3.32
N ALA A 72 14.65 -0.58 -3.54
CA ALA A 72 15.14 -1.87 -4.00
C ALA A 72 15.74 -1.76 -5.41
N THR A 73 15.08 -1.03 -6.31
CA THR A 73 15.59 -0.74 -7.66
C THR A 73 16.94 -0.02 -7.60
N ALA A 74 17.03 1.03 -6.78
CA ALA A 74 18.27 1.77 -6.56
C ALA A 74 19.39 0.90 -5.97
N SER A 75 19.03 -0.18 -5.25
CA SER A 75 19.94 -1.17 -4.68
C SER A 75 20.27 -2.32 -5.64
N GLY A 76 19.79 -2.28 -6.87
CA GLY A 76 20.12 -3.26 -7.92
C GLY A 76 19.12 -4.41 -8.09
N ALA A 77 17.97 -4.38 -7.41
CA ALA A 77 16.90 -5.33 -7.66
C ALA A 77 16.24 -5.07 -9.03
N ILE A 78 15.83 -6.13 -9.71
CA ILE A 78 14.99 -6.02 -10.91
C ILE A 78 13.57 -5.67 -10.45
N THR A 79 13.00 -4.57 -10.92
CA THR A 79 11.62 -4.21 -10.58
C THR A 79 10.76 -4.10 -11.83
N ILE A 80 9.56 -4.68 -11.77
CA ILE A 80 8.57 -4.67 -12.84
C ILE A 80 7.27 -4.15 -12.23
N ILE A 81 6.87 -2.96 -12.64
CA ILE A 81 5.60 -2.37 -12.22
C ILE A 81 4.62 -2.51 -13.39
N GLY A 82 3.47 -3.12 -13.14
CA GLY A 82 2.40 -3.32 -14.11
C GLY A 82 1.08 -2.71 -13.62
N GLY A 83 0.16 -2.47 -14.54
CA GLY A 83 -1.16 -1.88 -14.24
C GLY A 83 -1.18 -0.35 -14.38
N GLY A 84 -2.24 0.19 -14.98
CA GLY A 84 -2.38 1.63 -15.21
C GLY A 84 -2.34 2.42 -13.90
N ASP A 85 -3.05 1.94 -12.88
CA ASP A 85 -3.20 2.62 -11.58
C ASP A 85 -1.97 2.47 -10.67
N SER A 86 -1.03 1.57 -10.98
CA SER A 86 0.24 1.44 -10.22
C SER A 86 1.39 2.20 -10.84
N ALA A 87 1.25 2.59 -12.10
CA ALA A 87 2.22 3.41 -12.81
C ALA A 87 1.88 4.92 -12.75
N ALA A 88 0.65 5.28 -12.38
CA ALA A 88 0.13 6.65 -12.32
C ALA A 88 0.63 7.43 -11.10
#